data_AF-A0AAW0XI92-F1
#
_entry.id   AF-A0AAW0XI92-F1
#
_cell.length_a   1.000
_cell.length_b   1.000
_cell.length_c   1.000
_cell.angle_alpha   90.00
_cell.angle_beta   90.00
_cell.angle_gamma   90.00
#
_symmetry.space_group_name_H-M   'P 1'
#
loop_
_entity.id
_entity.type
_entity.pdbx_description
1 polymer ?
#
loop_
_entity_poly.entity_id
_entity_poly.type
_entity_poly.pdbx_seq_one_letter_code
_entity_poly.pdbx_strand_id
1 'polypeptide(L)'
;GALSMLLRGHELELVVAVGRLLGHENSDSESSRICKTDTPEIKGLVETSLRYLTYRAIRLSLWELAIDLAKTLPEGIDQTVLLAEVVLSFIGGHEEQEALYAYAGFPPSAECPEKALGSVLDQVLYMLLSAQPHKGLSKGLEFLQDQIIGGNLDRSSVWYVLRLVQAVPLIYTDGKWVIRGSQRGGLLAISAYLGAVKAAVLDYRPVVLHLLSHASYILEKHRPSGCEFLAEHISAAKA
;
A
#
# COMPACT_ATOMS: atom_id res chain seq x y z
N GLY A 1 -0.12 -7.49 -8.49
CA GLY A 1 -0.67 -7.97 -9.77
C GLY A 1 -0.36 -9.43 -10.11
N ALA A 2 0.79 -10.00 -9.72
CA ALA A 2 1.14 -11.40 -10.06
C ALA A 2 0.89 -12.42 -8.94
N LEU A 3 1.10 -12.06 -7.67
CA LEU A 3 0.94 -12.97 -6.52
C LEU A 3 -0.52 -13.42 -6.27
N SER A 4 -1.51 -12.56 -6.55
CA SER A 4 -2.93 -12.91 -6.41
C SER A 4 -3.46 -13.85 -7.50
N MET A 5 -2.66 -14.13 -8.54
CA MET A 5 -2.93 -15.19 -9.51
C MET A 5 -2.13 -16.48 -9.22
N LEU A 6 -1.08 -16.39 -8.41
CA LEU A 6 -0.24 -17.54 -8.01
C LEU A 6 -0.78 -18.25 -6.77
N LEU A 7 -1.36 -17.51 -5.80
CA LEU A 7 -2.05 -18.08 -4.64
C LEU A 7 -3.56 -18.09 -4.89
N ARG A 8 -4.17 -19.27 -4.84
CA ARG A 8 -5.63 -19.39 -4.95
C ARG A 8 -6.26 -18.80 -3.69
N GLY A 9 -7.43 -18.15 -3.81
CA GLY A 9 -8.12 -17.56 -2.63
C GLY A 9 -8.34 -18.56 -1.50
N HIS A 10 -8.71 -19.80 -1.83
CA HIS A 10 -8.86 -20.87 -0.87
C HIS A 10 -7.56 -21.17 -0.09
N GLU A 11 -6.39 -21.00 -0.71
CA GLU A 11 -5.10 -21.17 -0.02
C GLU A 11 -4.84 -20.03 0.97
N LEU A 12 -5.19 -18.78 0.60
CA LEU A 12 -5.11 -17.64 1.52
C LEU A 12 -6.10 -17.76 2.68
N GLU A 13 -7.34 -18.19 2.40
CA GLU A 13 -8.37 -18.45 3.42
C GLU A 13 -7.93 -19.55 4.38
N LEU A 14 -7.34 -20.63 3.86
CA LEU A 14 -6.78 -21.72 4.67
C LEU A 14 -5.66 -21.21 5.58
N VAL A 15 -4.73 -20.41 5.05
CA VAL A 15 -3.64 -19.82 5.83
C VAL A 15 -4.19 -18.92 6.95
N VAL A 16 -5.22 -18.13 6.69
CA VAL A 16 -5.87 -17.30 7.72
C VAL A 16 -6.57 -18.18 8.78
N ALA A 17 -7.32 -19.20 8.37
CA ALA A 17 -8.04 -20.08 9.28
C ALA A 17 -7.09 -20.87 10.20
N VAL A 18 -6.07 -21.51 9.62
CA VAL A 18 -5.06 -22.26 10.36
C VAL A 18 -4.19 -21.33 11.21
N GLY A 19 -3.76 -20.19 10.67
CA GLY A 19 -2.95 -19.23 11.39
C GLY A 19 -3.66 -18.61 12.60
N ARG A 20 -4.97 -18.37 12.51
CA ARG A 20 -5.78 -17.92 13.66
C ARG A 20 -5.94 -19.00 14.71
N LEU A 21 -6.19 -20.25 14.30
CA LEU A 21 -6.29 -21.39 15.21
C LEU A 21 -4.98 -21.57 16.00
N LEU A 22 -3.84 -21.58 15.30
CA LEU A 22 -2.51 -21.68 15.91
C LEU A 22 -2.15 -20.45 16.76
N GLY A 23 -2.68 -19.27 16.41
CA GLY A 23 -2.51 -18.05 17.20
C GLY A 23 -3.29 -18.05 18.52
N HIS A 24 -4.49 -18.63 18.53
CA HIS A 24 -5.37 -18.67 19.72
C HIS A 24 -4.97 -19.75 20.75
N GLU A 25 -4.50 -20.93 20.31
CA GLU A 25 -4.12 -21.98 21.27
C GLU A 25 -2.96 -21.58 22.19
N ASN A 26 -2.17 -20.58 21.78
CA ASN A 26 -1.03 -20.07 22.53
C ASN A 26 -1.38 -18.93 23.50
N SER A 27 -2.56 -18.30 23.42
CA SER A 27 -2.95 -17.23 24.35
C SER A 27 -3.64 -17.75 25.62
N ASP A 28 -4.33 -18.89 25.53
CA ASP A 28 -5.32 -19.29 26.55
C ASP A 28 -5.00 -20.60 27.28
N SER A 29 -3.85 -21.26 27.03
CA SER A 29 -3.58 -22.56 27.66
C SER A 29 -2.15 -22.74 28.20
N GLU A 30 -2.04 -22.85 29.53
CA GLU A 30 -0.83 -23.28 30.28
C GLU A 30 -0.40 -24.73 29.97
N SER A 31 -1.10 -25.44 29.08
CA SER A 31 -0.99 -26.90 28.90
C SER A 31 -0.44 -27.37 27.55
N SER A 32 -0.20 -26.51 26.56
CA SER A 32 0.34 -26.95 25.26
C SER A 32 1.81 -26.60 25.07
N ARG A 33 2.71 -27.43 25.63
CA ARG A 33 4.17 -27.33 25.46
C ARG A 33 4.69 -27.89 24.10
N ILE A 34 3.83 -28.18 23.12
CA ILE A 34 4.23 -28.99 21.96
C ILE A 34 4.66 -28.17 20.74
N CYS A 35 4.24 -26.92 20.59
CA CYS A 35 4.67 -26.10 19.45
C CYS A 35 5.06 -24.70 19.90
N LYS A 36 6.36 -24.49 20.21
CA LYS A 36 6.98 -23.16 20.20
C LYS A 36 7.05 -22.69 18.74
N THR A 37 5.90 -22.45 18.14
CA THR A 37 5.81 -21.85 16.82
C THR A 37 5.93 -20.35 17.01
N ASP A 38 6.80 -19.71 16.24
CA ASP A 38 7.05 -18.27 16.34
C ASP A 38 5.76 -17.50 16.05
N THR A 39 5.07 -17.11 17.13
CA THR A 39 3.88 -16.26 17.11
C THR A 39 4.00 -15.02 16.21
N PRO A 40 5.17 -14.32 16.09
CA PRO A 40 5.30 -13.21 15.15
C PRO A 40 5.28 -13.65 13.67
N GLU A 41 5.82 -14.82 13.33
CA GLU A 41 5.84 -15.32 11.94
C GLU A 41 4.43 -15.71 11.49
N ILE A 42 3.69 -16.42 12.35
CA ILE A 42 2.29 -16.77 12.09
C ILE A 42 1.45 -15.50 11.93
N LYS A 43 1.64 -14.51 12.82
CA LYS A 43 0.92 -13.24 12.73
C LYS A 43 1.23 -12.49 11.44
N GLY A 44 2.49 -12.44 11.01
CA GLY A 44 2.90 -11.83 9.75
C GLY A 44 2.35 -12.56 8.52
N LEU A 45 2.26 -13.89 8.57
CA LEU A 45 1.66 -14.69 7.50
C LEU A 45 0.14 -14.45 7.40
N VAL A 46 -0.56 -14.38 8.54
CA VAL A 46 -2.00 -14.06 8.61
C VAL A 46 -2.25 -12.63 8.11
N GLU A 47 -1.43 -11.65 8.53
CA GLU A 47 -1.52 -10.28 8.04
C GLU A 47 -1.39 -10.21 6.51
N THR A 48 -0.33 -10.85 5.99
CA THR A 48 -0.04 -10.84 4.55
C THR A 48 -1.17 -11.51 3.75
N SER A 49 -1.72 -12.61 4.28
CA SER A 49 -2.80 -13.35 3.65
C SER A 49 -4.11 -12.57 3.64
N LEU A 50 -4.47 -11.94 4.77
CA LEU A 50 -5.63 -11.06 4.85
C LEU A 50 -5.50 -9.88 3.89
N ARG A 51 -4.33 -9.24 3.83
CA ARG A 51 -4.07 -8.14 2.90
C ARG A 51 -4.27 -8.56 1.44
N TYR A 52 -3.80 -9.74 1.04
CA TYR A 52 -4.02 -10.24 -0.32
C TYR A 52 -5.49 -10.61 -0.60
N LEU A 53 -6.22 -11.12 0.39
CA LEU A 53 -7.66 -11.33 0.28
C LEU A 53 -8.41 -10.01 0.12
N THR A 54 -8.05 -8.97 0.90
CA THR A 54 -8.59 -7.62 0.75
C THR A 54 -8.33 -7.07 -0.66
N TYR A 55 -7.11 -7.17 -1.18
CA TYR A 55 -6.80 -6.74 -2.55
C TYR A 55 -7.57 -7.53 -3.62
N ARG A 56 -7.85 -8.81 -3.37
CA ARG A 56 -8.71 -9.60 -4.25
C ARG A 56 -10.15 -9.10 -4.20
N ALA A 57 -10.69 -8.79 -3.03
CA ALA A 57 -12.03 -8.23 -2.87
C ALA A 57 -12.17 -6.87 -3.57
N ILE A 58 -11.17 -5.97 -3.44
CA ILE A 58 -11.09 -4.71 -4.20
C ILE A 58 -11.17 -4.98 -5.72
N ARG A 59 -10.38 -5.92 -6.24
CA ARG A 59 -10.38 -6.27 -7.68
C ARG A 59 -11.70 -6.83 -8.18
N LEU A 60 -12.48 -7.45 -7.31
CA LEU A 60 -13.81 -7.99 -7.61
C LEU A 60 -14.92 -6.96 -7.31
N SER A 61 -14.56 -5.74 -6.92
CA SER A 61 -15.49 -4.67 -6.51
C SER A 61 -16.41 -5.08 -5.35
N LEU A 62 -15.93 -5.96 -4.47
CA LEU A 62 -16.61 -6.38 -3.24
C LEU A 62 -16.15 -5.47 -2.08
N TRP A 63 -16.58 -4.21 -2.10
CA TRP A 63 -16.04 -3.15 -1.23
C TRP A 63 -16.32 -3.35 0.26
N GLU A 64 -17.55 -3.71 0.62
CA GLU A 64 -17.92 -4.00 2.02
C GLU A 64 -17.10 -5.17 2.57
N LEU A 65 -17.00 -6.26 1.81
CA LEU A 65 -16.16 -7.41 2.14
C LEU A 65 -14.68 -7.03 2.28
N ALA A 66 -14.16 -6.14 1.43
CA ALA A 66 -12.79 -5.67 1.52
C ALA A 66 -12.54 -4.90 2.83
N ILE A 67 -13.51 -4.10 3.26
CA ILE A 67 -13.47 -3.38 4.56
C ILE A 67 -13.57 -4.37 5.72
N ASP A 68 -14.48 -5.34 5.67
CA ASP A 68 -14.63 -6.35 6.70
C ASP A 68 -13.36 -7.19 6.86
N LEU A 69 -12.77 -7.63 5.74
CA LEU A 69 -11.49 -8.35 5.76
C LEU A 69 -10.38 -7.50 6.39
N ALA A 70 -10.30 -6.20 6.05
CA ALA A 70 -9.31 -5.30 6.62
C ALA A 70 -9.49 -5.07 8.14
N LYS A 71 -10.74 -5.02 8.62
CA LYS A 71 -11.06 -4.93 10.06
C LYS A 71 -10.69 -6.19 10.85
N THR A 72 -10.56 -7.33 10.16
CA THR A 72 -10.20 -8.61 10.79
C THR A 72 -8.70 -8.87 10.90
N LEU A 73 -7.87 -7.85 10.62
CA LEU A 73 -6.43 -7.89 10.85
C LEU A 73 -6.11 -8.18 12.33
N PRO A 74 -5.06 -8.97 12.63
CA PRO A 74 -4.67 -9.28 14.00
C PRO A 74 -4.48 -8.05 14.89
N GLU A 75 -4.79 -8.18 16.18
CA GLU A 75 -4.64 -7.09 17.16
C GLU A 75 -3.20 -6.54 17.22
N GLY A 76 -3.06 -5.22 17.36
CA GLY A 76 -1.76 -4.54 17.39
C GLY A 76 -1.12 -4.30 16.00
N ILE A 77 -1.87 -4.51 14.92
CA ILE A 77 -1.50 -4.10 13.56
C ILE A 77 -2.38 -2.91 13.18
N ASP A 78 -1.76 -1.84 12.66
CA ASP A 78 -2.48 -0.66 12.20
C ASP A 78 -3.33 -0.98 10.96
N GLN A 79 -4.63 -1.19 11.20
CA GLN A 79 -5.60 -1.49 10.15
C GLN A 79 -5.93 -0.27 9.29
N THR A 80 -5.68 0.93 9.82
CA THR A 80 -6.00 2.22 9.20
C THR A 80 -5.42 2.37 7.80
N VAL A 81 -4.18 1.91 7.57
CA VAL A 81 -3.54 2.01 6.26
C VAL A 81 -4.26 1.10 5.25
N LEU A 82 -4.57 -0.15 5.62
CA LEU A 82 -5.27 -1.07 4.72
C LEU A 82 -6.71 -0.62 4.44
N LEU A 83 -7.41 -0.10 5.44
CA LEU A 83 -8.75 0.47 5.26
C LEU A 83 -8.72 1.67 4.32
N ALA A 84 -7.74 2.57 4.49
CA ALA A 84 -7.57 3.70 3.59
C ALA A 84 -7.21 3.25 2.17
N GLU A 85 -6.38 2.21 2.01
CA GLU A 85 -6.09 1.63 0.68
C GLU A 85 -7.38 1.15 -0.01
N VAL A 86 -8.29 0.47 0.70
CA VAL A 86 -9.59 0.01 0.16
C VAL A 86 -10.42 1.20 -0.30
N VAL A 87 -10.57 2.19 0.58
CA VAL A 87 -11.42 3.35 0.36
C VAL A 87 -10.88 4.25 -0.74
N LEU A 88 -9.55 4.47 -0.78
CA LEU A 88 -8.90 5.23 -1.85
C LEU A 88 -9.02 4.52 -3.21
N SER A 89 -8.99 3.19 -3.22
CA SER A 89 -9.10 2.39 -4.46
C SER A 89 -10.51 2.40 -5.06
N PHE A 90 -11.51 2.92 -4.34
CA PHE A 90 -12.89 2.97 -4.82
C PHE A 90 -13.03 3.87 -6.05
N ILE A 91 -13.83 3.41 -7.01
CA ILE A 91 -14.11 4.11 -8.26
C ILE A 91 -15.62 4.11 -8.41
N GLY A 92 -16.25 5.23 -8.09
CA GLY A 92 -17.71 5.36 -8.10
C GLY A 92 -18.16 6.79 -7.81
N GLY A 93 -19.43 6.93 -7.44
CA GLY A 93 -20.01 8.24 -7.13
C GLY A 93 -19.52 8.80 -5.79
N HIS A 94 -19.58 10.12 -5.62
CA HIS A 94 -19.21 10.79 -4.37
C HIS A 94 -20.07 10.31 -3.18
N GLU A 95 -21.37 10.06 -3.39
CA GLU A 95 -22.27 9.57 -2.33
C GLU A 95 -21.91 8.16 -1.87
N GLU A 96 -21.58 7.26 -2.80
CA GLU A 96 -21.13 5.90 -2.50
C GLU A 96 -19.77 5.91 -1.79
N GLN A 97 -18.87 6.83 -2.20
CA GLN A 97 -17.58 7.02 -1.55
C GLN A 97 -17.74 7.50 -0.10
N GLU A 98 -18.60 8.47 0.17
CA GLU A 98 -18.90 8.94 1.53
C GLU A 98 -19.56 7.83 2.39
N ALA A 99 -20.44 7.01 1.80
CA ALA A 99 -21.00 5.85 2.50
C ALA A 99 -19.91 4.85 2.90
N LEU A 100 -18.93 4.59 2.01
CA LEU A 100 -17.78 3.74 2.31
C LEU A 100 -16.86 4.35 3.37
N TYR A 101 -16.69 5.67 3.41
CA TYR A 101 -15.92 6.35 4.46
C TYR A 101 -16.56 6.09 5.82
N ALA A 102 -17.88 6.30 5.92
CA ALA A 102 -18.64 6.03 7.13
C ALA A 102 -18.55 4.55 7.54
N TYR A 103 -18.67 3.62 6.58
CA TYR A 103 -18.57 2.18 6.85
C TYR A 103 -17.18 1.76 7.34
N ALA A 104 -16.12 2.37 6.80
CA ALA A 104 -14.74 2.16 7.22
C ALA A 104 -14.38 2.87 8.52
N GLY A 105 -15.21 3.79 9.02
CA GLY A 105 -14.97 4.58 10.22
C GLY A 105 -14.09 5.82 9.99
N PHE A 106 -13.93 6.26 8.75
CA PHE A 106 -13.23 7.50 8.42
C PHE A 106 -14.15 8.73 8.56
N PRO A 107 -13.59 9.90 8.89
CA PRO A 107 -14.32 11.18 8.82
C PRO A 107 -14.78 11.46 7.39
N PRO A 108 -15.82 12.30 7.20
CA PRO A 108 -16.21 12.76 5.87
C PRO A 108 -15.08 13.52 5.18
N SER A 109 -15.08 13.54 3.84
CA SER A 109 -13.99 14.14 3.04
C SER A 109 -13.74 15.63 3.34
N ALA A 110 -14.76 16.33 3.83
CA ALA A 110 -14.70 17.73 4.25
C ALA A 110 -13.93 17.96 5.56
N GLU A 111 -13.94 16.99 6.48
CA GLU A 111 -13.30 17.09 7.81
C GLU A 111 -11.89 16.47 7.82
N CYS A 112 -11.57 15.67 6.79
CA CYS A 112 -10.25 15.12 6.56
C CYS A 112 -9.08 16.14 6.68
N PRO A 113 -9.13 17.37 6.11
CA PRO A 113 -8.02 18.31 6.23
C PRO A 113 -7.73 18.76 7.67
N GLU A 114 -8.72 18.76 8.57
CA GLU A 114 -8.53 19.13 9.98
C GLU A 114 -7.80 18.03 10.77
N LYS A 115 -7.96 16.78 10.35
CA LYS A 115 -7.25 15.62 10.91
C LYS A 115 -5.88 15.39 10.28
N ALA A 116 -5.50 16.14 9.24
CA ALA A 116 -4.18 16.11 8.63
C ALA A 116 -3.12 16.83 9.49
N LEU A 117 -3.11 16.58 10.81
CA LEU A 117 -2.17 17.09 11.79
C LEU A 117 -1.36 15.93 12.36
N GLY A 118 -0.06 16.11 12.57
CA GLY A 118 0.81 15.07 13.16
C GLY A 118 1.84 14.51 12.19
N SER A 119 1.90 13.18 12.05
CA SER A 119 2.96 12.51 11.27
C SER A 119 2.80 12.72 9.76
N VAL A 120 3.88 12.55 8.99
CA VAL A 120 3.81 12.63 7.52
C VAL A 120 2.82 11.59 6.96
N LEU A 121 2.72 10.43 7.60
CA LEU A 121 1.77 9.38 7.23
C LEU A 121 0.33 9.86 7.38
N ASP A 122 -0.03 10.45 8.53
CA ASP A 122 -1.39 10.98 8.77
C ASP A 122 -1.71 12.13 7.82
N GLN A 123 -0.73 13.01 7.58
CA GLN A 123 -0.88 14.12 6.65
C GLN A 123 -1.15 13.62 5.23
N VAL A 124 -0.41 12.60 4.76
CA VAL A 124 -0.65 12.00 3.43
C VAL A 124 -2.00 11.29 3.40
N LEU A 125 -2.29 10.44 4.40
CA LEU A 125 -3.53 9.69 4.53
C LEU A 125 -4.78 10.59 4.42
N TYR A 126 -4.90 11.56 5.32
CA TYR A 126 -6.09 12.40 5.39
C TYR A 126 -6.18 13.39 4.23
N MET A 127 -5.06 13.88 3.69
CA MET A 127 -5.12 14.69 2.47
C MET A 127 -5.52 13.88 1.23
N LEU A 128 -5.13 12.61 1.14
CA LEU A 128 -5.57 11.72 0.07
C LEU A 128 -7.07 11.43 0.15
N LEU A 129 -7.62 11.31 1.36
CA LEU A 129 -9.07 11.10 1.58
C LEU A 129 -9.90 12.39 1.41
N SER A 130 -9.27 13.56 1.45
CA SER A 130 -9.95 14.85 1.29
C SER A 130 -10.42 15.12 -0.15
N ALA A 131 -11.18 16.21 -0.33
CA ALA A 131 -11.58 16.72 -1.65
C ALA A 131 -10.39 17.12 -2.57
N GLN A 132 -9.14 17.09 -2.09
CA GLN A 132 -7.94 17.49 -2.83
C GLN A 132 -6.85 16.40 -2.82
N PRO A 133 -7.11 15.20 -3.39
CA PRO A 133 -6.17 14.07 -3.35
C PRO A 133 -4.82 14.39 -4.02
N HIS A 134 -4.79 15.30 -4.99
CA HIS A 134 -3.57 15.74 -5.67
C HIS A 134 -2.53 16.38 -4.74
N LYS A 135 -2.96 17.04 -3.65
CA LYS A 135 -2.06 17.61 -2.65
C LYS A 135 -1.45 16.52 -1.77
N GLY A 136 -2.28 15.57 -1.32
CA GLY A 136 -1.83 14.39 -0.58
C GLY A 136 -0.81 13.58 -1.39
N LEU A 137 -1.07 13.39 -2.68
CA LEU A 137 -0.15 12.70 -3.59
C LEU A 137 1.19 13.44 -3.75
N SER A 138 1.17 14.77 -3.93
CA SER A 138 2.40 15.57 -4.07
C SER A 138 3.28 15.40 -2.83
N LYS A 139 2.68 15.54 -1.65
CA LYS A 139 3.39 15.41 -0.37
C LYS A 139 3.92 14.00 -0.13
N GLY A 140 3.14 12.99 -0.52
CA GLY A 140 3.58 11.59 -0.45
C GLY A 140 4.77 11.32 -1.37
N LEU A 141 4.76 11.88 -2.58
CA LEU A 141 5.89 11.77 -3.51
C LEU A 141 7.12 12.51 -2.99
N GLU A 142 6.98 13.76 -2.52
CA GLU A 142 8.08 14.53 -1.91
C GLU A 142 8.73 13.75 -0.75
N PHE A 143 7.93 13.20 0.17
CA PHE A 143 8.45 12.37 1.26
C PHE A 143 9.23 11.16 0.75
N LEU A 144 8.70 10.43 -0.24
CA LEU A 144 9.39 9.25 -0.79
C LEU A 144 10.71 9.64 -1.48
N GLN A 145 10.74 10.78 -2.17
CA GLN A 145 11.97 11.30 -2.78
C GLN A 145 13.02 11.61 -1.70
N ASP A 146 12.63 12.33 -0.65
CA ASP A 146 13.52 12.65 0.46
C ASP A 146 14.07 11.39 1.16
N GLN A 147 13.24 10.35 1.32
CA GLN A 147 13.69 9.09 1.92
C GLN A 147 14.64 8.31 1.01
N ILE A 148 14.48 8.38 -0.32
CA ILE A 148 15.41 7.76 -1.29
C ILE A 148 16.75 8.51 -1.29
N ILE A 149 16.72 9.84 -1.36
CA ILE A 149 17.94 10.67 -1.33
C ILE A 149 18.68 10.48 0.01
N GLY A 150 17.95 10.45 1.11
CA GLY A 150 18.50 10.24 2.45
C GLY A 150 18.86 8.79 2.78
N GLY A 151 18.62 7.83 1.89
CA GLY A 151 18.95 6.41 2.09
C GLY A 151 18.19 5.70 3.23
N ASN A 152 17.10 6.28 3.75
CA ASN A 152 16.38 5.77 4.93
C ASN A 152 15.21 4.82 4.55
N LEU A 153 15.46 3.88 3.64
CA LEU A 153 14.42 3.01 3.05
C LEU A 153 13.92 1.88 3.97
N ASP A 154 14.60 1.65 5.09
CA ASP A 154 14.24 0.60 6.06
C ASP A 154 13.05 0.98 6.95
N ARG A 155 12.62 2.24 6.92
CA ARG A 155 11.51 2.73 7.73
C ARG A 155 10.17 2.18 7.21
N SER A 156 9.35 1.63 8.10
CA SER A 156 8.00 1.14 7.78
C SER A 156 7.10 2.23 7.16
N SER A 157 7.30 3.49 7.55
CA SER A 157 6.58 4.65 7.02
C SER A 157 6.77 4.85 5.51
N VAL A 158 7.93 4.51 4.95
CA VAL A 158 8.18 4.57 3.49
C VAL A 158 7.21 3.65 2.76
N TRP A 159 7.09 2.41 3.24
CA TRP A 159 6.24 1.41 2.62
C TRP A 159 4.76 1.70 2.81
N TYR A 160 4.35 2.27 3.94
CA TYR A 160 2.97 2.71 4.16
C TYR A 160 2.60 3.89 3.27
N VAL A 161 3.44 4.92 3.18
CA VAL A 161 3.21 6.06 2.28
C VAL A 161 3.17 5.59 0.83
N LEU A 162 4.09 4.71 0.42
CA LEU A 162 4.07 4.14 -0.92
C LEU A 162 2.75 3.42 -1.23
N ARG A 163 2.23 2.61 -0.29
CA ARG A 163 0.95 1.91 -0.47
C ARG A 163 -0.22 2.87 -0.61
N LEU A 164 -0.30 3.91 0.24
CA LEU A 164 -1.37 4.91 0.17
C LEU A 164 -1.37 5.67 -1.16
N VAL A 165 -0.20 6.10 -1.62
CA VAL A 165 -0.04 6.86 -2.87
C VAL A 165 -0.31 5.95 -4.10
N GLN A 166 -0.04 4.65 -4.01
CA GLN A 166 -0.37 3.65 -5.03
C GLN A 166 -1.85 3.26 -5.07
N ALA A 167 -2.57 3.36 -3.95
CA ALA A 167 -3.99 3.04 -3.86
C ALA A 167 -4.87 4.03 -4.64
N VAL A 168 -4.37 5.24 -4.90
CA VAL A 168 -5.10 6.26 -5.65
C VAL A 168 -5.31 5.81 -7.10
N PRO A 169 -6.55 5.73 -7.60
CA PRO A 169 -6.85 5.27 -8.94
C PRO A 169 -6.20 6.19 -9.98
N LEU A 170 -5.41 5.61 -10.87
CA LEU A 170 -4.84 6.28 -12.04
C LEU A 170 -5.88 6.39 -13.15
N ILE A 171 -7.08 6.89 -12.84
CA ILE A 171 -8.23 6.87 -13.74
C ILE A 171 -8.55 8.28 -14.24
N TYR A 172 -9.07 8.30 -15.46
CA TYR A 172 -9.61 9.46 -16.13
C TYR A 172 -11.13 9.41 -16.00
N THR A 173 -11.69 10.29 -15.19
CA THR A 173 -13.14 10.43 -14.99
C THR A 173 -13.55 11.84 -15.42
N ASP A 174 -14.63 11.95 -16.20
CA ASP A 174 -15.22 13.23 -16.65
C ASP A 174 -14.22 14.25 -17.23
N GLY A 175 -13.32 13.77 -18.08
CA GLY A 175 -12.41 14.66 -18.80
C GLY A 175 -11.17 15.10 -18.00
N LYS A 176 -11.03 14.68 -16.74
CA LYS A 176 -9.90 15.04 -15.88
C LYS A 176 -9.29 13.80 -15.25
N TRP A 177 -7.96 13.72 -15.32
CA TRP A 177 -7.24 12.77 -14.49
C TRP A 177 -7.34 13.20 -13.04
N VAL A 178 -7.65 12.26 -12.14
CA VAL A 178 -7.57 12.48 -10.68
C VAL A 178 -6.15 12.90 -10.27
N ILE A 179 -5.14 12.44 -11.03
CA ILE A 179 -3.72 12.70 -10.82
C ILE A 179 -3.10 13.38 -12.04
N ARG A 180 -2.25 14.40 -11.84
CA ARG A 180 -1.54 15.06 -12.95
C ARG A 180 -0.59 14.09 -13.65
N GLY A 181 -0.45 14.21 -14.98
CA GLY A 181 0.43 13.32 -15.77
C GLY A 181 1.88 13.25 -15.28
N SER A 182 2.43 14.36 -14.78
CA SER A 182 3.76 14.40 -14.17
C SER A 182 3.84 13.60 -12.86
N GLN A 183 2.86 13.75 -11.97
CA GLN A 183 2.79 13.01 -10.71
C GLN A 183 2.62 11.51 -10.95
N ARG A 184 1.83 11.12 -11.97
CA ARG A 184 1.69 9.72 -12.39
C ARG A 184 3.03 9.12 -12.83
N GLY A 185 3.78 9.85 -13.67
CA GLY A 185 5.12 9.43 -14.08
C GLY A 185 6.06 9.24 -12.89
N GLY A 186 6.04 10.19 -11.95
CA GLY A 186 6.85 10.13 -10.73
C GLY A 186 6.49 8.95 -9.84
N LEU A 187 5.19 8.71 -9.61
CA LEU A 187 4.70 7.56 -8.85
C LEU A 187 5.11 6.22 -9.48
N LEU A 188 4.96 6.09 -10.81
CA LEU A 188 5.36 4.87 -11.53
C LEU A 188 6.87 4.64 -11.46
N ALA A 189 7.68 5.70 -11.61
CA ALA A 189 9.14 5.60 -11.49
C ALA A 189 9.59 5.23 -10.07
N ILE A 190 9.07 5.92 -9.05
CA ILE A 190 9.39 5.67 -7.63
C ILE A 190 8.94 4.26 -7.23
N SER A 191 7.73 3.84 -7.62
CA SER A 191 7.24 2.49 -7.30
C SER A 191 8.08 1.39 -7.96
N ALA A 192 8.51 1.57 -9.22
CA ALA A 192 9.40 0.63 -9.89
C ALA A 192 10.78 0.57 -9.19
N TYR A 193 11.35 1.72 -8.82
CA TYR A 193 12.62 1.77 -8.11
C TYR A 193 12.55 1.13 -6.71
N LEU A 194 11.58 1.53 -5.88
CA LEU A 194 11.40 0.95 -4.54
C LEU A 194 11.05 -0.54 -4.61
N GLY A 195 10.31 -0.96 -5.65
CA GLY A 195 10.08 -2.36 -5.96
C GLY A 195 11.37 -3.11 -6.26
N ALA A 196 12.28 -2.52 -7.05
CA ALA A 196 13.60 -3.09 -7.34
C ALA A 196 14.47 -3.21 -6.08
N VAL A 197 14.49 -2.17 -5.24
CA VAL A 197 15.19 -2.20 -3.94
C VAL A 197 14.64 -3.31 -3.06
N LYS A 198 13.32 -3.41 -2.91
CA LYS A 198 12.71 -4.48 -2.11
C LYS A 198 13.02 -5.87 -2.67
N ALA A 199 12.96 -6.02 -3.99
CA ALA A 199 13.28 -7.28 -4.66
C ALA A 199 14.75 -7.68 -4.44
N ALA A 200 15.68 -6.72 -4.45
CA ALA A 200 17.09 -6.96 -4.15
C ALA A 200 17.29 -7.44 -2.70
N VAL A 201 16.62 -6.81 -1.73
CA VAL A 201 16.65 -7.22 -0.31
C VAL A 201 16.11 -8.63 -0.11
N LEU A 202 15.12 -9.04 -0.92
CA LEU A 202 14.51 -10.37 -0.88
C LEU A 202 15.21 -11.39 -1.80
N ASP A 203 16.38 -11.05 -2.37
CA ASP A 203 17.18 -11.85 -3.32
C ASP A 203 16.44 -12.29 -4.61
N TYR A 204 15.41 -11.55 -5.03
CA TYR A 204 14.70 -11.76 -6.29
C TYR A 204 15.43 -11.10 -7.48
N ARG A 205 16.68 -11.48 -7.72
CA ARG A 205 17.59 -10.86 -8.70
C ARG A 205 17.04 -10.71 -10.12
N PRO A 206 16.33 -11.70 -10.71
CA PRO A 206 15.86 -11.58 -12.10
C PRO A 206 14.94 -10.38 -12.33
N VAL A 207 14.16 -10.00 -11.32
CA VAL A 207 13.16 -8.94 -11.43
C VAL A 207 13.79 -7.55 -11.25
N VAL A 208 14.92 -7.45 -10.52
CA VAL A 208 15.58 -6.18 -10.18
C VAL A 208 15.95 -5.40 -11.45
N LEU A 209 16.67 -6.03 -12.39
CA LEU A 209 17.12 -5.36 -13.61
C LEU A 209 15.95 -4.91 -14.49
N HIS A 210 14.89 -5.72 -14.57
CA HIS A 210 13.69 -5.37 -15.31
C HIS A 210 12.97 -4.16 -14.70
N LEU A 211 12.83 -4.12 -13.38
CA LEU A 211 12.21 -2.98 -12.68
C LEU A 211 13.04 -1.70 -12.81
N LEU A 212 14.37 -1.77 -12.69
CA LEU A 212 15.25 -0.62 -12.89
C LEU A 212 15.22 -0.11 -14.34
N SER A 213 15.11 -1.01 -15.32
CA SER A 213 14.98 -0.64 -16.73
C SER A 213 13.61 -0.03 -17.05
N HIS A 214 12.56 -0.53 -16.38
CA HIS A 214 11.24 0.08 -16.47
C HIS A 214 11.21 1.48 -15.87
N ALA A 215 11.84 1.67 -14.69
CA ALA A 215 11.97 2.97 -14.05
C ALA A 215 12.70 3.97 -14.95
N SER A 216 13.83 3.59 -15.56
CA SER A 216 14.56 4.47 -16.49
C SER A 216 13.72 4.83 -17.72
N TYR A 217 13.01 3.87 -18.31
CA TYR A 217 12.11 4.14 -19.44
C TYR A 217 11.02 5.16 -19.09
N ILE A 218 10.42 5.07 -17.90
CA ILE A 218 9.40 6.03 -17.44
C ILE A 218 10.00 7.42 -17.26
N LEU A 219 11.20 7.53 -16.68
CA LEU A 219 11.89 8.82 -16.49
C LEU A 219 12.20 9.50 -17.83
N GLU A 220 12.69 8.74 -18.81
CA GLU A 220 12.99 9.25 -20.15
C GLU A 220 11.74 9.72 -20.90
N LYS A 221 10.66 8.92 -20.83
CA LYS A 221 9.43 9.18 -21.58
C LYS A 221 8.56 10.28 -20.98
N HIS A 222 8.43 10.30 -19.66
CA HIS A 222 7.47 11.17 -18.97
C HIS A 222 8.10 12.37 -18.27
N ARG A 223 9.43 12.40 -18.11
CA ARG A 223 10.21 13.45 -17.40
C ARG A 223 9.46 14.04 -16.21
N PRO A 224 9.08 13.20 -15.23
CA PRO A 224 8.38 13.69 -14.06
C PRO A 224 9.27 14.67 -13.29
N SER A 225 8.76 15.87 -13.04
CA SER A 225 9.45 16.93 -12.29
C SER A 225 9.85 16.43 -10.90
N GLY A 226 11.10 16.69 -10.49
CA GLY A 226 11.64 16.31 -9.17
C GLY A 226 12.18 14.89 -9.07
N CYS A 227 12.13 14.07 -10.12
CA CYS A 227 12.64 12.69 -10.12
C CYS A 227 14.01 12.52 -10.80
N GLU A 228 14.74 13.62 -11.06
CA GLU A 228 16.03 13.59 -11.77
C GLU A 228 17.10 12.80 -11.00
N PHE A 229 17.09 12.89 -9.67
CA PHE A 229 17.98 12.13 -8.78
C PHE A 229 17.83 10.60 -8.95
N LEU A 230 16.65 10.11 -9.36
CA LEU A 230 16.46 8.67 -9.58
C LEU A 230 17.30 8.15 -10.74
N ALA A 231 17.59 8.97 -11.75
CA ALA A 231 18.43 8.54 -12.87
C ALA A 231 19.86 8.22 -12.41
N GLU A 232 20.40 9.01 -11.47
CA GLU A 232 21.70 8.78 -10.85
C GLU A 232 21.69 7.55 -9.92
N HIS A 233 20.64 7.40 -9.12
CA HIS A 233 20.51 6.22 -8.25
C HIS A 233 20.35 4.91 -9.07
N ILE A 234 19.62 4.95 -10.19
CA ILE A 234 19.43 3.78 -11.06
C ILE A 234 20.72 3.43 -11.80
N SER A 235 21.50 4.42 -12.26
CA SER A 235 22.78 4.16 -12.90
C SER A 235 23.80 3.57 -11.93
N ALA A 236 23.86 4.09 -10.69
CA ALA A 236 24.67 3.53 -9.62
C ALA A 236 24.26 2.10 -9.23
N ALA A 237 22.96 1.80 -9.20
CA ALA A 237 22.44 0.47 -8.84
C ALA A 237 22.57 -0.58 -9.96
N LYS A 238 22.83 -0.16 -11.21
CA LYS A 238 23.06 -1.06 -12.36
C LYS A 238 24.54 -1.40 -12.57
N ALA A 239 25.45 -0.59 -12.03
CA ALA A 239 26.90 -0.78 -12.11
C ALA A 239 27.37 -1.88 -11.13
#